data_AF-A0A399WNS1-F1
#
_entry.id   AF-A0A399WNS1-F1
#
_cell.length_a   1.000
_cell.length_b   1.000
_cell.length_c   1.000
_cell.angle_alpha   90.00
_cell.angle_beta   90.00
_cell.angle_gamma   90.00
#
_symmetry.space_group_name_H-M   'P 1'
#
loop_
_entity.id
_entity.type
_entity.pdbx_description
1 polymer ?
#
loop_
_entity_poly.entity_id
_entity_poly.type
_entity_poly.pdbx_seq_one_letter_code
_entity_poly.pdbx_strand_id
1 'polypeptide(L)' 'MKINCILCGHNFDLNDTYDDYEGEVKCWVCGGVLDIKVQEGKLKSLKYSHTPRPVSEGTRTA' A
#
# COMPACT_ATOMS: atom_id res chain seq x y z
N MET A 1 5.28 3.87 -11.82
CA MET A 1 6.29 4.34 -10.82
C MET A 1 6.41 3.36 -9.66
N LYS A 2 7.59 3.18 -9.07
CA LYS A 2 7.79 2.19 -7.99
C LYS A 2 7.84 2.83 -6.62
N ILE A 3 7.11 2.27 -5.66
CA ILE A 3 7.14 2.70 -4.26
C ILE A 3 7.46 1.52 -3.33
N ASN A 4 8.05 1.82 -2.18
CA ASN A 4 8.38 0.82 -1.17
C ASN A 4 7.30 0.81 -0.09
N CYS A 5 6.82 -0.37 0.25
CA CYS A 5 5.98 -0.52 1.43
C CYS A 5 6.82 -0.28 2.69
N ILE A 6 6.48 0.73 3.49
CA ILE A 6 7.17 1.00 4.77
C ILE A 6 6.90 -0.03 5.86
N LEU A 7 5.94 -0.94 5.65
CA LEU A 7 5.61 -2.01 6.59
C LEU A 7 6.43 -3.28 6.37
N CYS A 8 6.58 -3.74 5.11
CA CYS A 8 7.26 -5.00 4.79
C CYS A 8 8.53 -4.83 3.94
N GLY A 9 8.84 -3.61 3.48
CA GLY A 9 9.98 -3.32 2.61
C GLY A 9 9.81 -3.79 1.16
N HIS A 10 8.67 -4.39 0.79
CA HIS A 10 8.44 -4.83 -0.59
C HIS A 10 8.27 -3.63 -1.53
N ASN A 11 8.98 -3.67 -2.66
CA ASN A 11 8.80 -2.71 -3.74
C ASN A 11 7.61 -3.13 -4.61
N PHE A 12 6.76 -2.18 -4.96
CA PHE A 12 5.65 -2.43 -5.86
C PHE A 12 5.42 -1.27 -6.83
N ASP A 13 4.98 -1.60 -8.04
CA ASP A 13 4.75 -0.62 -9.10
C ASP A 13 3.31 -0.09 -9.02
N LEU A 14 3.18 1.22 -8.85
CA LEU A 14 1.95 1.97 -9.09
C LEU A 14 1.98 2.41 -10.55
N ASN A 15 1.07 1.86 -11.36
CA ASN A 15 1.00 2.08 -12.79
C ASN A 15 0.91 3.60 -13.15
N ASP A 16 1.19 3.96 -14.41
CA ASP A 16 1.25 5.37 -14.86
C ASP A 16 -0.08 6.13 -14.71
N THR A 17 -1.18 5.43 -14.44
CA THR A 17 -2.47 6.02 -14.06
C THR A 17 -2.45 6.82 -12.75
N TYR A 18 -1.36 6.77 -11.98
CA TYR A 18 -1.22 7.42 -10.67
C TYR A 18 -0.40 8.71 -10.70
N ASP A 19 -0.23 9.35 -11.86
CA ASP A 19 0.63 10.55 -11.99
C ASP A 19 0.21 11.74 -11.11
N ASP A 20 -1.10 11.91 -10.84
CA ASP A 20 -1.64 12.89 -9.90
C ASP A 20 -2.73 12.23 -9.03
N TYR A 21 -2.29 11.42 -8.07
CA TYR A 21 -3.18 10.66 -7.18
C TYR A 21 -2.93 10.97 -5.71
N GLU A 22 -4.00 11.13 -4.93
CA GLU A 22 -3.95 11.26 -3.48
C GLU A 22 -4.97 10.30 -2.87
N GLY A 23 -4.49 9.37 -2.03
CA GLY A 23 -5.34 8.38 -1.39
C GLY A 23 -4.62 7.13 -0.92
N GLU A 24 -5.41 6.14 -0.50
CA GLU A 24 -4.91 4.90 0.08
C GLU A 24 -4.59 3.83 -0.97
N VAL A 25 -3.43 3.20 -0.83
CA VAL A 25 -2.99 2.05 -1.61
C VAL A 25 -2.68 0.88 -0.70
N LYS A 26 -3.10 -0.32 -1.12
CA LYS A 26 -2.88 -1.55 -0.37
C LYS A 26 -1.68 -2.29 -0.92
N CYS A 27 -0.70 -2.59 -0.07
CA CYS A 27 0.38 -3.52 -0.40
C CYS A 27 -0.19 -4.94 -0.53
N TRP A 28 -0.07 -5.56 -1.70
CA TRP A 28 -0.58 -6.93 -1.91
C TRP A 28 0.21 -8.02 -1.19
N VAL A 29 1.41 -7.71 -0.69
CA VAL A 29 2.27 -8.69 0.00
C VAL A 29 1.90 -8.82 1.48
N CYS A 30 1.91 -7.72 2.22
CA CYS A 30 1.59 -7.74 3.65
C CYS A 30 0.14 -7.31 3.94
N GLY A 31 -0.58 -6.85 2.92
CA GLY A 31 -1.92 -6.27 3.02
C GLY A 31 -1.98 -4.87 3.64
N GLY A 32 -0.84 -4.28 4.00
CA GLY A 32 -0.68 -2.95 4.60
C GLY A 32 -1.31 -1.83 3.78
N VAL A 33 -2.08 -0.94 4.41
CA VAL A 33 -2.69 0.23 3.75
C VAL A 33 -1.82 1.47 3.99
N LEU A 34 -1.43 2.10 2.89
CA LEU A 34 -0.53 3.23 2.83
C LEU A 34 -1.27 4.41 2.20
N ASP A 35 -1.26 5.56 2.85
CA ASP A 35 -1.78 6.80 2.29
C ASP A 35 -0.64 7.48 1.50
N ILE A 36 -0.84 7.67 0.20
CA ILE A 36 0.14 8.25 -0.70
C ILE A 36 -0.39 9.51 -1.37
N LYS A 37 0.54 10.41 -1.67
CA LYS A 37 0.32 11.56 -2.54
C LYS A 37 1.35 11.53 -3.64
N VAL A 38 0.89 11.46 -4.88
CA VAL A 38 1.67 11.50 -6.10
C VAL A 38 1.29 12.76 -6.86
N GLN A 39 2.29 13.49 -7.35
CA GLN A 39 2.10 14.63 -8.24
C GLN A 39 3.17 14.62 -9.31
N GLU A 40 2.76 14.84 -10.56
CA GLU A 40 3.62 14.80 -11.75
C GLU A 40 4.47 13.52 -11.82
N GLY A 41 3.87 12.36 -11.50
CA GLY A 41 4.57 11.07 -11.52
C GLY A 41 5.68 10.95 -10.47
N LYS A 42 5.64 11.77 -9.40
CA LYS A 42 6.58 11.73 -8.27
C LYS A 42 5.84 11.61 -6.95
N LEU A 43 6.29 10.68 -6.11
CA LEU A 43 5.73 10.52 -4.77
C LEU A 43 6.15 11.70 -3.88
N LYS A 44 5.16 12.47 -3.41
CA LYS A 44 5.32 13.64 -2.54
C LYS A 44 5.17 13.29 -1.07
N SER A 45 4.29 12.33 -0.76
CA SER A 45 4.03 11.88 0.61
C SER A 45 3.73 10.39 0.60
N LEU A 46 4.21 9.70 1.63
CA LEU A 46 3.85 8.33 1.93
C LEU A 46 3.70 8.21 3.44
N LYS A 47 2.52 7.84 3.89
CA LYS A 47 2.16 7.68 5.30
C LYS A 47 1.57 6.29 5.49
N TYR A 48 1.79 5.75 6.67
CA TYR A 48 1.09 4.56 7.11
C TYR A 48 -0.33 4.95 7.54
N SER A 49 -1.34 4.30 6.97
CA SER A 49 -2.73 4.49 7.39
C SER A 49 -3.10 3.44 8.43
N HIS A 50 -3.16 2.17 8.02
CA HIS A 50 -3.49 1.07 8.90
C HIS A 50 -3.01 -0.27 8.33
N THR A 51 -2.68 -1.21 9.20
CA THR A 51 -2.41 -2.59 8.81
C THR A 51 -3.73 -3.29 8.53
N PRO A 52 -3.75 -4.27 7.61
CA PRO A 52 -4.86 -5.20 7.55
C PRO A 52 -4.92 -5.82 8.94
N ARG A 53 -6.10 -5.80 9.54
CA ARG A 53 -6.33 -6.61 10.73
C ARG A 53 -5.87 -8.02 10.37
N PRO A 54 -5.15 -8.73 11.26
CA PRO A 54 -4.87 -10.15 11.01
C PRO A 54 -6.22 -10.76 10.64
N VAL A 55 -6.28 -11.36 9.45
CA VAL A 55 -7.42 -12.20 9.09
C VAL A 55 -7.41 -13.25 10.17
N SER A 56 -8.30 -13.12 11.15
CA SER A 56 -8.50 -14.11 12.20
C SER A 56 -8.61 -15.43 11.48
N GLU A 57 -7.56 -16.24 11.64
CA GLU A 57 -7.40 -17.55 11.04
C GLU A 57 -8.75 -18.24 11.21
N GLY A 58 -9.47 -18.41 10.10
CA GLY A 58 -10.77 -19.02 10.13
C GLY A 58 -10.58 -20.38 10.78
N THR A 59 -11.17 -20.55 11.96
CA THR A 59 -11.29 -21.81 12.66
C THR A 59 -11.76 -22.84 11.65
N ARG A 60 -10.82 -23.62 11.09
CA ARG A 60 -11.14 -24.89 10.45
C ARG A 60 -11.40 -25.85 11.59
N THR A 61 -12.62 -25.83 12.11
CA THR A 61 -13.11 -26.94 12.89
C THR A 61 -13.23 -28.11 11.92
N ALA A 62 -12.36 -29.11 12.12
CA ALA A 62 -12.40 -30.40 11.46
C ALA A 62 -13.65 -31.19 11.89
#